data_AF-A0A6G3Q1X8-F1
#
_entry.id   AF-A0A6G3Q1X8-F1
#
_cell.length_a   1.000
_cell.length_b   1.000
_cell.length_c   1.000
_cell.angle_alpha   90.00
_cell.angle_beta   90.00
_cell.angle_gamma   90.00
#
_symmetry.space_group_name_H-M   'P 1'
#
loop_
_entity.id
_entity.type
_entity.pdbx_description
1 polymer ?
#
loop_
_entity_poly.entity_id
_entity_poly.type
_entity_poly.pdbx_seq_one_letter_code
_entity_poly.pdbx_strand_id
1 'polypeptide(L)'
;MRRRRRDQPRDPLASALPDAIAIAIPEVVTLIEIFEHAHALIVDLSEVDKETLARASGSSLIPMLYARAGFSSIQGRRSVPLLADEIGLLEAAVINLESYQGNEAVLCAGYQLLEDFANRKRNTSPVCHVHGILAFAGEAEGTTSGSVAPSLA
;
A
#
# COMPACT_ATOMS: atom_id res chain seq x y z
N MET A 1 53.33 -20.13 12.32
CA MET A 1 52.86 -19.02 11.47
C MET A 1 51.33 -19.06 11.37
N ARG A 2 50.65 -18.14 12.05
CA ARG A 2 49.17 -18.06 12.12
C ARG A 2 48.64 -17.26 10.94
N ARG A 3 47.92 -17.88 10.01
CA ARG A 3 47.12 -17.18 8.99
C ARG A 3 45.82 -16.71 9.64
N ARG A 4 45.77 -15.45 10.09
CA ARG A 4 44.51 -14.76 10.41
C ARG A 4 43.77 -14.51 9.10
N ARG A 5 42.79 -15.36 8.76
CA ARG A 5 41.78 -15.02 7.77
C ARG A 5 40.96 -13.89 8.40
N ARG A 6 41.04 -12.74 7.77
CA ARG A 6 40.30 -11.52 8.09
C ARG A 6 38.82 -11.85 7.96
N ASP A 7 38.10 -11.89 9.07
CA ASP A 7 36.64 -11.83 9.05
C ASP A 7 36.27 -10.53 8.35
N GLN A 8 35.80 -10.67 7.12
CA GLN A 8 35.17 -9.60 6.38
C GLN A 8 33.83 -9.35 7.07
N PRO A 9 33.52 -8.12 7.52
CA PRO A 9 32.19 -7.82 7.99
C PRO A 9 31.25 -8.10 6.82
N ARG A 10 30.37 -9.10 6.95
CA ARG A 10 29.17 -9.16 6.12
C ARG A 10 28.42 -7.87 6.42
N ASP A 11 28.21 -7.04 5.40
CA ASP A 11 27.30 -5.91 5.50
C ASP A 11 25.98 -6.40 6.13
N PRO A 12 25.61 -5.89 7.30
CA PRO A 12 24.27 -6.11 7.80
C PRO A 12 23.34 -5.18 7.02
N LEU A 13 22.27 -5.76 6.45
CA LEU A 13 21.04 -5.05 6.08
C LEU A 13 21.08 -4.27 4.76
N ALA A 14 21.15 -4.98 3.63
CA ALA A 14 20.14 -4.68 2.61
C ALA A 14 18.84 -5.29 3.12
N SER A 15 18.14 -4.58 4.02
CA SER A 15 16.73 -4.88 4.30
C SER A 15 16.07 -4.86 2.93
N ALA A 16 15.63 -6.00 2.42
CA ALA A 16 14.84 -6.03 1.20
C ALA A 16 13.71 -5.04 1.44
N LEU A 17 13.65 -3.98 0.62
CA LEU A 17 12.53 -3.06 0.67
C LEU A 17 11.27 -3.91 0.50
N PRO A 18 10.19 -3.63 1.25
CA PRO A 18 8.98 -4.40 1.10
C PRO A 18 8.50 -4.31 -0.35
N ASP A 19 7.86 -5.38 -0.78
CA ASP A 19 7.30 -5.51 -2.11
C ASP A 19 5.81 -5.16 -2.05
N ALA A 20 5.31 -4.44 -3.05
CA ALA A 20 3.91 -4.04 -3.15
C ALA A 20 3.31 -4.50 -4.48
N ILE A 21 2.01 -4.76 -4.48
CA ILE A 21 1.25 -4.86 -5.73
C ILE A 21 0.84 -3.45 -6.18
N ALA A 22 0.66 -3.30 -7.49
CA ALA A 22 0.07 -2.10 -8.07
C ALA A 22 -1.46 -2.19 -8.06
N ILE A 23 -2.10 -1.18 -7.48
CA ILE A 23 -3.55 -0.98 -7.54
C ILE A 23 -3.88 0.34 -8.25
N ALA A 24 -5.01 0.38 -8.95
CA ALA A 24 -5.50 1.57 -9.63
C ALA A 24 -6.29 2.47 -8.67
N ILE A 25 -6.44 3.75 -9.04
CA ILE A 25 -7.23 4.72 -8.25
C ILE A 25 -8.67 4.25 -7.97
N PRO A 26 -9.42 3.65 -8.92
CA PRO A 26 -10.75 3.11 -8.61
C PRO A 26 -10.71 2.04 -7.52
N GLU A 27 -9.69 1.19 -7.49
CA GLU A 27 -9.54 0.15 -6.46
C GLU A 27 -9.20 0.75 -5.09
N VAL A 28 -8.47 1.87 -5.06
CA VAL A 28 -8.27 2.65 -3.83
C VAL A 28 -9.60 3.18 -3.29
N VAL A 29 -10.47 3.69 -4.17
CA VAL A 29 -11.81 4.18 -3.77
C VAL A 29 -12.64 3.04 -3.19
N THR A 30 -12.68 1.89 -3.87
CA THR A 30 -13.41 0.70 -3.39
C THR A 30 -12.85 0.20 -2.06
N LEU A 31 -11.53 0.18 -1.87
CA LEU A 31 -10.90 -0.15 -0.58
C LEU A 31 -11.37 0.77 0.55
N ILE A 32 -11.37 2.08 0.30
CA ILE A 32 -11.80 3.08 1.30
C ILE A 32 -13.27 2.87 1.66
N GLU A 33 -14.14 2.67 0.66
CA GLU A 33 -15.57 2.38 0.88
C GLU A 33 -15.76 1.14 1.78
N ILE A 34 -15.06 0.05 1.50
CA ILE A 34 -15.11 -1.17 2.31
C ILE A 34 -14.68 -0.90 3.76
N PHE A 35 -13.58 -0.19 3.97
CA PHE A 35 -13.09 0.13 5.31
C PHE A 35 -14.03 1.05 6.08
N GLU A 36 -14.65 2.04 5.42
CA GLU A 36 -15.64 2.92 6.03
C GLU A 36 -16.89 2.14 6.45
N HIS A 37 -17.38 1.23 5.60
CA HIS A 37 -18.51 0.37 5.94
C HIS A 37 -18.19 -0.60 7.09
N ALA A 38 -17.01 -1.23 7.08
CA ALA A 38 -16.58 -2.09 8.18
C ALA A 38 -16.44 -1.29 9.48
N HIS A 39 -15.93 -0.06 9.42
CA HIS A 39 -15.81 0.83 10.57
C HIS A 39 -17.17 1.18 11.16
N ALA A 40 -18.10 1.65 10.33
CA ALA A 40 -19.46 2.02 10.76
C ALA A 40 -20.16 0.82 11.42
N LEU A 41 -20.04 -0.37 10.83
CA LEU A 41 -20.65 -1.58 11.35
C LEU A 41 -20.11 -1.98 12.73
N ILE A 42 -18.78 -1.89 12.94
CA ILE A 42 -18.17 -2.26 14.23
C ILE A 42 -18.48 -1.22 15.31
N VAL A 43 -18.53 0.07 14.96
CA VAL A 43 -18.91 1.16 15.88
C VAL A 43 -20.31 0.91 16.46
N ASP A 44 -21.25 0.46 15.65
CA ASP A 44 -22.64 0.23 16.09
C ASP A 44 -22.80 -1.01 16.97
N LEU A 45 -21.86 -1.97 16.90
CA LEU A 45 -22.00 -3.30 17.51
C LEU A 45 -21.10 -3.54 18.73
N SER A 46 -20.09 -2.70 18.96
CA SER A 46 -19.07 -3.00 19.97
C SER A 46 -18.50 -1.78 20.68
N GLU A 47 -18.35 -1.88 22.00
CA GLU A 47 -17.58 -0.95 22.82
C GLU A 47 -16.09 -1.33 22.80
N VAL A 48 -15.48 -1.25 21.62
CA VAL A 48 -14.02 -1.41 21.45
C VAL A 48 -13.32 -0.07 21.52
N ASP A 49 -12.07 -0.07 22.00
CA ASP A 49 -11.24 1.11 21.96
C ASP A 49 -10.91 1.51 20.50
N LYS A 50 -10.51 2.77 20.31
CA LYS A 50 -10.29 3.36 18.98
C LYS A 50 -9.19 2.67 18.19
N GLU A 51 -8.14 2.18 18.83
CA GLU A 51 -7.03 1.52 18.14
C GLU A 51 -7.48 0.17 17.62
N THR A 52 -8.12 -0.64 18.48
CA THR A 52 -8.68 -1.93 18.10
C THR A 52 -9.70 -1.78 16.97
N LEU A 53 -10.59 -0.78 17.06
CA LEU A 53 -11.56 -0.46 16.01
C LEU A 53 -10.88 -0.13 14.67
N ALA A 54 -9.84 0.71 14.68
CA ALA A 54 -9.16 1.13 13.45
C ALA A 54 -8.35 -0.01 12.79
N ARG A 55 -7.90 -1.00 13.58
CA ARG A 55 -7.25 -2.21 13.07
C ARG A 55 -8.25 -3.22 12.54
N ALA A 56 -9.34 -3.46 13.27
CA ALA A 56 -10.38 -4.41 12.89
C ALA A 56 -11.15 -3.98 11.63
N SER A 57 -11.39 -2.69 11.47
CA SER A 57 -12.05 -2.13 10.28
C SER A 57 -11.10 -1.85 9.11
N GLY A 58 -9.78 -1.90 9.33
CA GLY A 58 -8.78 -1.42 8.37
C GLY A 58 -8.76 0.10 8.16
N SER A 59 -9.60 0.89 8.86
CA SER A 59 -9.74 2.33 8.64
C SER A 59 -8.47 3.14 8.91
N SER A 60 -7.53 2.59 9.70
CA SER A 60 -6.19 3.15 9.90
C SER A 60 -5.40 3.34 8.60
N LEU A 61 -5.73 2.61 7.53
CA LEU A 61 -5.06 2.67 6.23
C LEU A 61 -5.56 3.83 5.34
N ILE A 62 -6.77 4.35 5.59
CA ILE A 62 -7.42 5.36 4.73
C ILE A 62 -6.55 6.61 4.51
N PRO A 63 -5.95 7.25 5.54
CA PRO A 63 -5.13 8.45 5.31
C PRO A 63 -3.89 8.16 4.44
N MET A 64 -3.30 6.98 4.60
CA MET A 64 -2.13 6.58 3.80
C MET A 64 -2.53 6.32 2.34
N LEU A 65 -3.69 5.72 2.09
CA LEU A 65 -4.20 5.50 0.74
C LEU A 65 -4.44 6.83 0.00
N TYR A 66 -5.06 7.82 0.67
CA TYR A 66 -5.22 9.15 0.10
C TYR A 66 -3.88 9.81 -0.22
N ALA A 67 -2.91 9.74 0.70
CA ALA A 67 -1.58 10.31 0.48
C ALA A 67 -0.88 9.68 -0.73
N ARG A 68 -0.91 8.34 -0.85
CA ARG A 68 -0.28 7.62 -1.96
C ARG A 68 -1.00 7.84 -3.29
N ALA A 69 -2.32 7.89 -3.29
CA ALA A 69 -3.13 8.21 -4.48
C ALA A 69 -2.86 9.64 -4.97
N GLY A 70 -2.85 10.61 -4.06
CA GLY A 70 -2.51 12.00 -4.38
C GLY A 70 -1.09 12.14 -4.90
N PHE A 71 -0.13 11.48 -4.27
CA PHE A 71 1.27 11.49 -4.70
C PHE A 71 1.44 10.85 -6.09
N SER A 72 0.81 9.70 -6.34
CA SER A 72 0.83 9.04 -7.65
C SER A 72 0.25 9.94 -8.74
N SER A 73 -0.87 10.61 -8.44
CA SER A 73 -1.50 11.58 -9.35
C SER A 73 -0.58 12.74 -9.72
N ILE A 74 0.10 13.35 -8.73
CA ILE A 74 1.07 14.45 -8.96
C ILE A 74 2.24 13.99 -9.83
N GLN A 75 2.68 12.73 -9.67
CA GLN A 75 3.74 12.13 -10.49
C GLN A 75 3.27 11.65 -11.87
N GLY A 76 1.99 11.83 -12.22
CA GLY A 76 1.42 11.32 -13.47
C GLY A 76 1.32 9.79 -13.53
N ARG A 77 1.45 9.11 -12.39
CA ARG A 77 1.38 7.65 -12.25
C ARG A 77 -0.06 7.22 -12.01
N ARG A 78 -0.43 6.07 -12.56
CA ARG A 78 -1.79 5.48 -12.43
C ARG A 78 -1.87 4.38 -11.38
N SER A 79 -0.73 3.97 -10.83
CA SER A 79 -0.61 2.86 -9.89
C SER A 79 -0.22 3.35 -8.51
N VAL A 80 -0.93 2.88 -7.50
CA VAL A 80 -0.68 3.10 -6.08
C VAL A 80 -0.12 1.80 -5.49
N PRO A 81 0.95 1.85 -4.67
CA PRO A 81 1.45 0.65 -4.01
C PRO A 81 0.55 0.21 -2.85
N LEU A 82 0.22 -1.08 -2.83
CA LEU A 82 -0.45 -1.76 -1.72
C LEU A 82 0.42 -2.91 -1.19
N LEU A 83 0.70 -2.89 0.11
CA LEU A 83 1.54 -3.89 0.78
C LEU A 83 0.78 -5.17 1.12
N ALA A 84 1.50 -6.27 1.31
CA ALA A 84 0.90 -7.54 1.72
C ALA A 84 0.12 -7.45 3.04
N ASP A 85 0.69 -6.76 4.05
CA ASP A 85 0.03 -6.57 5.35
C ASP A 85 -1.24 -5.73 5.24
N GLU A 86 -1.30 -4.83 4.26
CA GLU A 86 -2.47 -3.98 3.98
C GLU A 86 -3.59 -4.77 3.30
N ILE A 87 -3.26 -5.79 2.50
CA ILE A 87 -4.24 -6.76 2.01
C ILE A 87 -4.83 -7.55 3.19
N GLY A 88 -4.03 -7.87 4.20
CA GLY A 88 -4.53 -8.50 5.43
C GLY A 88 -5.56 -7.65 6.19
N LEU A 89 -5.47 -6.32 6.11
CA LEU A 89 -6.50 -5.43 6.66
C LEU A 89 -7.81 -5.49 5.87
N LEU A 90 -7.74 -5.63 4.53
CA LEU A 90 -8.93 -5.89 3.70
C LEU A 90 -9.56 -7.25 4.06
N GLU A 91 -8.75 -8.30 4.21
CA GLU A 91 -9.24 -9.62 4.63
C GLU A 91 -10.01 -9.53 5.96
N ALA A 92 -9.44 -8.84 6.96
CA ALA A 92 -10.09 -8.63 8.25
C ALA A 92 -11.40 -7.81 8.14
N ALA A 93 -11.41 -6.74 7.34
CA ALA A 93 -12.60 -5.92 7.13
C ALA A 93 -13.73 -6.72 6.45
N VAL A 94 -13.41 -7.53 5.44
CA VAL A 94 -14.38 -8.41 4.75
C VAL A 94 -14.95 -9.47 5.68
N ILE A 95 -14.12 -10.12 6.50
CA ILE A 95 -14.57 -11.09 7.50
C ILE A 95 -15.51 -10.43 8.52
N ASN A 96 -15.20 -9.22 8.97
CA ASN A 96 -16.05 -8.49 9.90
C ASN A 96 -17.39 -8.10 9.25
N LEU A 97 -17.38 -7.62 8.00
CA LEU A 97 -18.61 -7.35 7.24
C LEU A 97 -19.47 -8.59 7.12
N GLU A 98 -18.90 -9.75 6.77
CA GLU A 98 -19.63 -11.01 6.69
C GLU A 98 -20.20 -11.43 8.05
N SER A 99 -19.36 -11.41 9.09
CA SER A 99 -19.72 -11.86 10.45
C SER A 99 -20.86 -11.05 11.05
N TYR A 100 -20.93 -9.76 10.72
CA TYR A 100 -21.92 -8.82 11.24
C TYR A 100 -23.04 -8.51 10.23
N GLN A 101 -23.18 -9.30 9.16
CA GLN A 101 -24.23 -9.13 8.14
C GLN A 101 -24.26 -7.71 7.54
N GLY A 102 -23.08 -7.20 7.21
CA GLY A 102 -22.89 -5.93 6.51
C GLY A 102 -23.51 -5.92 5.11
N ASN A 103 -23.40 -4.77 4.44
CA ASN A 103 -23.99 -4.59 3.11
C ASN A 103 -23.44 -5.60 2.09
N GLU A 104 -24.34 -6.38 1.46
CA GLU A 104 -23.97 -7.45 0.52
C GLU A 104 -23.17 -6.95 -0.69
N ALA A 105 -23.49 -5.78 -1.25
CA ALA A 105 -22.77 -5.23 -2.38
C ALA A 105 -21.32 -4.88 -2.02
N VAL A 106 -21.12 -4.32 -0.82
CA VAL A 106 -19.78 -4.01 -0.28
C VAL A 106 -19.01 -5.29 0.01
N LEU A 107 -19.67 -6.32 0.54
CA LEU A 107 -19.06 -7.62 0.79
C LEU A 107 -18.60 -8.29 -0.52
N CYS A 108 -19.44 -8.29 -1.56
CA CYS A 108 -19.07 -8.79 -2.88
C CYS A 108 -17.89 -8.02 -3.48
N ALA A 109 -17.89 -6.69 -3.38
CA ALA A 109 -16.77 -5.88 -3.84
C ALA A 109 -15.47 -6.20 -3.09
N GLY A 110 -15.54 -6.45 -1.79
CA GLY A 110 -14.40 -6.85 -0.98
C GLY A 110 -13.84 -8.21 -1.38
N TYR A 111 -14.69 -9.20 -1.58
CA TYR A 111 -14.25 -10.51 -2.08
C TYR A 111 -13.65 -10.44 -3.49
N GLN A 112 -14.22 -9.63 -4.38
CA GLN A 112 -13.67 -9.41 -5.72
C GLN A 112 -12.26 -8.81 -5.65
N LEU A 113 -12.05 -7.77 -4.83
CA LEU A 113 -10.72 -7.18 -4.65
C LEU A 113 -9.72 -8.17 -4.06
N LEU A 114 -10.12 -8.98 -3.10
CA LEU A 114 -9.24 -10.01 -2.53
C LEU A 114 -8.78 -11.03 -3.57
N GLU A 115 -9.70 -11.48 -4.44
CA GLU A 115 -9.37 -12.36 -5.56
C GLU A 115 -8.40 -11.68 -6.54
N ASP A 116 -8.71 -10.44 -6.93
CA ASP A 116 -7.88 -9.66 -7.86
C ASP A 116 -6.47 -9.42 -7.29
N PHE A 117 -6.35 -9.13 -6.00
CA PHE A 117 -5.07 -8.92 -5.34
C PHE A 117 -4.30 -10.22 -5.17
N ALA A 118 -4.97 -11.34 -4.87
CA ALA A 118 -4.35 -12.66 -4.83
C ALA A 118 -3.72 -13.03 -6.19
N ASN A 119 -4.42 -12.71 -7.28
CA ASN A 119 -3.90 -12.90 -8.64
C ASN A 119 -2.67 -12.03 -8.94
N ARG A 120 -2.55 -10.85 -8.32
CA ARG A 120 -1.42 -9.93 -8.49
C ARG A 120 -0.25 -10.16 -7.53
N LYS A 121 -0.40 -10.97 -6.47
CA LYS A 121 0.68 -11.24 -5.48
C LYS A 121 1.98 -11.78 -6.10
N ARG A 122 1.95 -12.34 -7.32
CA ARG A 122 3.15 -12.80 -8.05
C ARG A 122 3.89 -11.68 -8.81
N ASN A 123 3.24 -10.54 -9.01
CA ASN A 123 3.73 -9.40 -9.78
C ASN A 123 3.94 -8.20 -8.85
N THR A 124 4.79 -8.37 -7.85
CA THR A 124 5.15 -7.30 -6.92
C THR A 124 6.31 -6.47 -7.45
N SER A 125 6.43 -5.24 -6.95
CA SER A 125 7.53 -4.34 -7.24
C SER A 125 8.05 -3.70 -5.97
N PRO A 126 9.36 -3.43 -5.88
CA PRO A 126 9.96 -2.82 -4.71
C PRO A 126 9.41 -1.42 -4.50
N VAL A 127 9.20 -1.03 -3.24
CA VAL A 127 8.76 0.32 -2.87
C VAL A 127 9.82 1.07 -2.08
N CYS A 128 9.76 2.39 -2.12
CA CYS A 128 10.54 3.29 -1.29
C CYS A 128 9.64 4.37 -0.66
N HIS A 129 10.16 5.10 0.32
CA HIS A 129 9.48 6.28 0.85
C HIS A 129 10.05 7.53 0.18
N VAL A 130 9.16 8.33 -0.41
CA VAL A 130 9.49 9.65 -0.98
C VAL A 130 8.68 10.69 -0.22
N HIS A 131 9.38 11.61 0.47
CA HIS A 131 8.74 12.59 1.38
C HIS A 131 7.82 11.95 2.44
N GLY A 132 8.15 10.74 2.90
CA GLY A 132 7.32 9.98 3.86
C GLY A 132 6.13 9.25 3.24
N ILE A 133 5.94 9.31 1.91
CA ILE A 133 4.87 8.62 1.19
C ILE A 133 5.44 7.38 0.51
N LEU A 134 4.78 6.24 0.66
CA LEU A 134 5.15 4.99 0.00
C LEU A 134 4.91 5.09 -1.52
N ALA A 135 5.92 4.79 -2.32
CA ALA A 135 5.88 4.83 -3.79
C ALA A 135 6.71 3.69 -4.38
N PHE A 136 6.48 3.31 -5.64
CA PHE A 136 7.35 2.35 -6.34
C PHE A 136 8.76 2.91 -6.56
N ALA A 137 9.77 2.08 -6.29
CA ALA A 137 11.17 2.40 -6.52
C ALA A 137 11.49 2.28 -8.02
N GLY A 138 12.15 3.30 -8.61
CA GLY A 138 12.78 3.15 -9.94
C GLY A 138 12.10 3.80 -11.15
N GLU A 139 11.22 4.80 -11.00
CA GLU A 139 10.75 5.61 -12.16
C GLU A 139 10.84 7.13 -11.88
N ALA A 140 11.96 7.58 -11.31
CA ALA A 140 12.25 9.01 -11.08
C ALA A 140 13.33 9.57 -12.02
N GLU A 141 13.77 8.80 -13.03
CA GLU A 141 14.73 9.26 -14.03
C GLU A 141 14.07 9.31 -15.40
N GLY A 142 13.45 10.44 -15.73
CA GLY A 142 12.73 10.56 -16.99
C GLY A 142 12.19 11.93 -17.34
N THR A 143 12.76 13.04 -16.84
CA THR A 143 12.45 14.38 -17.36
C THR A 143 13.70 15.26 -17.39
N THR A 144 14.34 15.24 -18.55
CA THR A 144 15.07 16.35 -19.18
C THR A 144 16.23 16.99 -18.41
N SER A 145 17.42 16.40 -18.56
CA SER A 145 18.67 17.17 -18.61
C SER A 145 18.68 17.99 -19.91
N GLY A 146 18.01 19.14 -19.88
CA GLY A 146 18.05 20.15 -20.93
C GLY A 146 19.03 21.25 -20.54
N SER A 147 20.33 20.94 -20.50
CA SER A 147 21.37 21.96 -20.41
C SER A 147 21.48 22.64 -21.77
N VAL A 148 20.70 23.71 -21.99
CA VAL A 148 20.93 24.62 -23.10
C VAL A 148 22.02 25.59 -22.67
N ALA A 149 23.26 25.28 -23.06
CA ALA A 149 24.32 26.28 -23.05
C ALA A 149 24.02 27.32 -24.15
N PRO A 150 24.03 28.62 -23.87
CA PRO A 150 23.89 29.63 -24.91
C PRO A 150 25.18 29.66 -25.73
N SER A 151 25.09 29.35 -27.02
CA SER A 151 26.18 29.63 -27.97
C SER A 151 26.12 31.10 -28.34
N LEU A 152 27.13 31.86 -27.90
CA LEU A 152 27.43 33.19 -28.43
C LEU A 152 28.23 33.01 -29.73
N ALA A 153 27.67 33.50 -30.83
CA ALA A 153 28.39 33.84 -32.06
C ALA A 153 27.90 35.21 -32.53
#